data_AF-A0A7Y8I490-F1
#
_entry.id   AF-A0A7Y8I490-F1
#
_cell.length_a   1.000
_cell.length_b   1.000
_cell.length_c   1.000
_cell.angle_alpha   90.00
_cell.angle_beta   90.00
_cell.angle_gamma   90.00
#
_symmetry.space_group_name_H-M   'P 1'
#
loop_
_entity.id
_entity.type
_entity.pdbx_description
1 polymer ?
#
loop_
_entity_poly.entity_id
_entity_poly.type
_entity_poly.pdbx_seq_one_letter_code
_entity_poly.pdbx_strand_id
1 'polypeptide(L)'
;MTRWLILCAALAGCCCAQTELAKELSFETAHPAGRPGGWMGGPPDSVFADDKVVHGGQWSARIESKPDNPQGFTALTSRLPMDFAGGEIVLRGWLRTEDVTGFAGLWMREDAPSGQVAFDNMASQQLNGTTGWRQYSIRLPLRTEARQLFFGFLISGTGKAWADDLELLVDGKPVWEAPKAQRAKTALDEDHQFDGGSGVSLESLSPVQVENLARLGKIWGFLKYHHPSITQGKRH
;
A
#
# COMPACT_ATOMS: atom_id res chain seq x y z
N MET A 1 27.80 45.33 -3.21
CA MET A 1 28.13 44.04 -3.86
C MET A 1 27.61 42.94 -2.97
N THR A 2 26.85 42.04 -3.57
CA THR A 2 25.76 41.27 -2.96
C THR A 2 26.15 39.81 -2.79
N ARG A 3 25.50 39.14 -1.81
CA ARG A 3 25.28 37.69 -1.64
C ARG A 3 26.46 36.87 -1.15
N TRP A 4 26.27 36.13 -0.05
CA TRP A 4 26.14 34.66 -0.03
C TRP A 4 25.15 34.26 1.10
N LEU A 5 23.99 33.73 0.74
CA LEU A 5 23.11 32.92 1.58
C LEU A 5 22.82 31.68 0.75
N ILE A 6 23.39 30.54 1.12
CA ILE A 6 23.10 29.25 0.48
C ILE A 6 22.23 28.42 1.42
N LEU A 7 21.02 28.18 0.91
CA LEU A 7 20.14 27.02 1.04
C LEU A 7 20.31 26.11 2.28
N CYS A 8 19.36 26.24 3.21
CA CYS A 8 18.77 25.11 3.93
C CYS A 8 17.42 24.80 3.28
N ALA A 9 17.38 23.88 2.31
CA ALA A 9 16.14 23.50 1.61
C ALA A 9 16.03 21.98 1.38
N ALA A 10 16.54 21.15 2.31
CA ALA A 10 16.44 19.70 2.22
C ALA A 10 15.57 19.04 3.32
N LEU A 11 15.06 19.79 4.30
CA LEU A 11 14.31 19.23 5.44
C LEU A 11 12.77 19.31 5.31
N ALA A 12 12.23 20.05 4.33
CA ALA A 12 10.78 20.27 4.24
C ALA A 12 10.00 19.08 3.64
N GLY A 13 10.61 18.25 2.79
CA GLY A 13 9.92 17.14 2.10
C GLY A 13 9.58 15.96 3.01
N CYS A 14 10.44 15.66 4.00
CA CYS A 14 10.26 14.52 4.89
C CYS A 14 9.14 14.77 5.92
N CYS A 15 9.06 16.00 6.48
CA CYS A 15 8.08 16.37 7.49
C CYS A 15 6.64 16.40 6.95
N CYS A 16 6.43 16.89 5.73
CA CYS A 16 5.08 16.89 5.12
C CYS A 16 4.55 15.48 4.88
N ALA A 17 5.36 14.57 4.31
CA ALA A 17 4.95 13.18 4.08
C ALA A 17 4.70 12.40 5.39
N GLN A 18 5.48 12.68 6.43
CA GLN A 18 5.28 12.14 7.79
C GLN A 18 3.93 12.57 8.37
N THR A 19 3.58 13.84 8.17
CA THR A 19 2.31 14.41 8.65
C THR A 19 1.11 13.82 7.89
N GLU A 20 1.26 13.52 6.59
CA GLU A 20 0.17 12.96 5.79
C GLU A 20 -0.12 11.48 6.10
N LEU A 21 0.91 10.62 6.25
CA LEU A 21 0.66 9.21 6.63
C LEU A 21 0.04 9.11 8.03
N ALA A 22 0.47 9.96 8.97
CA ALA A 22 -0.14 10.01 10.31
C ALA A 22 -1.64 10.35 10.22
N LYS A 23 -2.02 11.34 9.40
CA LYS A 23 -3.44 11.66 9.14
C LYS A 23 -4.18 10.53 8.43
N GLU A 24 -3.56 9.85 7.47
CA GLU A 24 -4.18 8.70 6.80
C GLU A 24 -4.50 7.58 7.79
N LEU A 25 -3.59 7.31 8.73
CA LEU A 25 -3.74 6.27 9.74
C LEU A 25 -4.75 6.63 10.84
N SER A 26 -4.90 7.92 11.17
CA SER A 26 -5.95 8.43 12.05
C SER A 26 -7.24 8.83 11.31
N PHE A 27 -7.33 8.55 10.01
CA PHE A 27 -8.44 8.91 9.13
C PHE A 27 -8.75 10.42 9.03
N GLU A 28 -7.85 11.31 9.43
CA GLU A 28 -8.02 12.79 9.40
C GLU A 28 -7.66 13.40 8.03
N THR A 29 -7.87 12.66 6.94
CA THR A 29 -7.64 13.12 5.58
C THR A 29 -8.93 13.59 4.91
N ALA A 30 -8.85 14.11 3.69
CA ALA A 30 -10.04 14.39 2.92
C ALA A 30 -10.78 13.09 2.54
N HIS A 31 -12.12 13.13 2.61
CA HIS A 31 -12.99 11.97 2.36
C HIS A 31 -13.81 12.10 1.07
N PRO A 32 -13.20 11.94 -0.12
CA PRO A 32 -13.92 12.04 -1.38
C PRO A 32 -15.03 10.97 -1.43
N ALA A 33 -16.25 11.40 -1.77
CA ALA A 33 -17.44 10.54 -1.78
C ALA A 33 -17.71 9.82 -0.44
N GLY A 34 -17.31 10.42 0.70
CA GLY A 34 -17.56 9.87 2.03
C GLY A 34 -16.74 8.64 2.38
N ARG A 35 -15.60 8.41 1.71
CA ARG A 35 -14.70 7.27 1.93
C ARG A 35 -13.39 7.71 2.59
N PRO A 36 -12.73 6.86 3.40
CA PRO A 36 -11.43 7.18 3.98
C PRO A 36 -10.38 7.48 2.90
N GLY A 37 -9.80 8.69 2.91
CA GLY A 37 -8.82 9.13 1.92
C GLY A 37 -7.52 8.35 2.06
N GLY A 38 -6.88 7.99 0.93
CA GLY A 38 -5.66 7.17 0.93
C GLY A 38 -5.90 5.66 1.07
N TRP A 39 -7.14 5.23 1.32
CA TRP A 39 -7.48 3.82 1.51
C TRP A 39 -8.24 3.22 0.32
N MET A 40 -7.95 1.96 0.04
CA MET A 40 -8.66 1.14 -0.94
C MET A 40 -9.60 0.18 -0.21
N GLY A 41 -10.86 0.10 -0.63
CA GLY A 41 -11.80 -0.82 -0.01
C GLY A 41 -13.04 -1.00 -0.88
N GLY A 42 -13.62 -2.20 -0.80
CA GLY A 42 -14.78 -2.58 -1.59
C GLY A 42 -15.55 -3.71 -0.91
N PRO A 43 -16.85 -3.87 -1.24
CA PRO A 43 -17.60 -3.19 -2.32
C PRO A 43 -17.94 -1.69 -2.07
N PRO A 44 -18.37 -0.93 -3.11
CA PRO A 44 -18.66 0.51 -3.07
C PRO A 44 -19.51 1.00 -1.87
N ASP A 45 -20.50 0.20 -1.45
CA ASP A 45 -21.47 0.59 -0.41
C ASP A 45 -21.20 -0.06 0.96
N SER A 46 -19.93 -0.40 1.23
CA SER A 46 -19.53 -1.10 2.47
C SER A 46 -18.48 -0.37 3.30
N VAL A 47 -17.88 0.71 2.78
CA VAL A 47 -16.77 1.42 3.43
C VAL A 47 -17.10 2.90 3.49
N PHE A 48 -16.98 3.49 4.67
CA PHE A 48 -17.37 4.87 4.96
C PHE A 48 -16.35 5.54 5.87
N ALA A 49 -16.16 6.85 5.69
CA ALA A 49 -15.67 7.72 6.73
C ALA A 49 -16.86 8.10 7.64
N ASP A 50 -16.67 8.06 8.95
CA ASP A 50 -17.73 8.25 9.95
C ASP A 50 -17.33 9.35 10.94
N ASP A 51 -18.14 10.42 11.01
CA ASP A 51 -17.97 11.58 11.90
C ASP A 51 -18.83 11.49 13.18
N LYS A 52 -19.57 10.39 13.36
CA LYS A 52 -20.49 10.20 14.50
C LYS A 52 -19.95 9.21 15.51
N VAL A 53 -19.28 8.16 15.04
CA VAL A 53 -18.68 7.12 15.89
C VAL A 53 -17.17 7.21 15.75
N VAL A 54 -16.54 7.97 16.65
CA VAL A 54 -15.12 8.30 16.59
C VAL A 54 -14.45 7.89 17.91
N HIS A 55 -13.19 7.49 17.87
CA HIS A 55 -12.36 7.29 19.05
C HIS A 55 -11.51 8.54 19.32
N GLY A 56 -10.81 9.04 18.30
CA GLY A 56 -9.96 10.22 18.35
C GLY A 56 -10.19 11.13 17.14
N GLY A 57 -9.96 12.44 17.29
CA GLY A 57 -10.13 13.37 16.17
C GLY A 57 -11.58 13.62 15.76
N GLN A 58 -11.82 13.74 14.46
CA GLN A 58 -13.11 14.03 13.84
C GLN A 58 -13.67 12.85 13.03
N TRP A 59 -12.82 11.91 12.61
CA TRP A 59 -13.20 10.86 11.68
C TRP A 59 -12.69 9.49 12.09
N SER A 60 -13.51 8.47 11.89
CA SER A 60 -13.07 7.07 11.91
C SER A 60 -13.41 6.40 10.58
N ALA A 61 -12.83 5.22 10.34
CA ALA A 61 -13.25 4.37 9.23
C ALA A 61 -14.26 3.33 9.70
N ARG A 62 -15.37 3.22 8.98
CA ARG A 62 -16.42 2.22 9.22
C ARG A 62 -16.56 1.28 8.04
N ILE A 63 -16.60 -0.01 8.33
CA ILE A 63 -17.07 -1.03 7.40
C ILE A 63 -18.46 -1.50 7.83
N GLU A 64 -19.37 -1.62 6.87
CA GLU A 64 -20.68 -2.26 7.02
C GLU A 64 -20.80 -3.40 6.01
N SER A 65 -20.93 -4.63 6.52
CA SER A 65 -21.06 -5.84 5.70
C SER A 65 -22.46 -6.42 5.85
N LYS A 66 -23.10 -6.68 4.70
CA LYS A 66 -24.46 -7.20 4.58
C LYS A 66 -24.45 -8.71 4.27
N PRO A 67 -25.54 -9.44 4.56
CA PRO A 67 -25.62 -10.89 4.32
C PRO A 67 -25.41 -11.33 2.87
N ASP A 68 -25.66 -10.44 1.91
CA ASP A 68 -25.56 -10.69 0.46
C ASP A 68 -24.15 -10.43 -0.09
N ASN A 69 -23.15 -10.13 0.74
CA ASN A 69 -21.77 -9.97 0.30
C ASN A 69 -21.20 -11.31 -0.21
N PRO A 70 -20.98 -11.49 -1.54
CA PRO A 70 -20.55 -12.76 -2.11
C PRO A 70 -19.11 -13.12 -1.76
N GLN A 71 -18.28 -12.16 -1.31
CA GLN A 71 -16.89 -12.40 -0.91
C GLN A 71 -16.80 -12.94 0.53
N GLY A 72 -17.85 -12.79 1.34
CA GLY A 72 -17.86 -13.20 2.75
C GLY A 72 -16.99 -12.32 3.67
N PHE A 73 -16.31 -11.31 3.13
CA PHE A 73 -15.57 -10.31 3.87
C PHE A 73 -15.52 -8.96 3.13
N THR A 74 -15.21 -7.91 3.86
CA THR A 74 -14.88 -6.57 3.35
C THR A 74 -13.64 -6.09 4.06
N ALA A 75 -12.69 -5.51 3.33
CA ALA A 75 -11.46 -4.98 3.89
C ALA A 75 -11.24 -3.53 3.44
N LEU A 76 -10.77 -2.70 4.36
CA LEU A 76 -10.11 -1.44 4.07
C LEU A 76 -8.60 -1.68 4.08
N THR A 77 -7.93 -1.21 3.04
CA THR A 77 -6.54 -1.56 2.73
C THR A 77 -5.75 -0.33 2.34
N SER A 78 -4.62 -0.12 2.99
CA SER A 78 -3.55 0.74 2.50
C SER A 78 -2.32 -0.11 2.20
N ARG A 79 -1.33 0.50 1.54
CA ARG A 79 -0.08 -0.16 1.21
C ARG A 79 1.08 0.81 1.31
N LEU A 80 2.23 0.28 1.68
CA LEU A 80 3.50 1.00 1.68
C LEU A 80 4.56 0.21 0.92
N PRO A 81 5.46 0.90 0.18
CA PRO A 81 6.69 0.28 -0.22
C PRO A 81 7.47 -0.13 1.02
N MET A 82 7.96 -1.36 1.03
CA MET A 82 8.86 -1.85 2.08
C MET A 82 10.24 -1.23 1.87
N ASP A 83 10.41 0.09 1.87
CA ASP A 83 11.71 0.76 1.64
C ASP A 83 12.47 1.04 2.95
N PHE A 84 12.05 0.39 4.04
CA PHE A 84 12.61 0.48 5.38
C PHE A 84 13.09 -0.88 5.89
N ALA A 85 13.98 -0.84 6.89
CA ALA A 85 14.56 -2.00 7.57
C ALA A 85 14.14 -2.00 9.05
N GLY A 86 14.11 -3.20 9.63
CA GLY A 86 13.81 -3.46 11.04
C GLY A 86 13.71 -4.96 11.28
N GLY A 87 13.44 -5.36 12.52
CA GLY A 87 13.19 -6.76 12.88
C GLY A 87 11.72 -7.13 12.85
N GLU A 88 10.86 -6.24 13.33
CA GLU A 88 9.42 -6.47 13.48
C GLU A 88 8.61 -5.26 13.02
N ILE A 89 7.45 -5.53 12.41
CA ILE A 89 6.42 -4.54 12.15
C ILE A 89 5.15 -4.86 12.93
N VAL A 90 4.58 -3.84 13.55
CA VAL A 90 3.35 -3.93 14.34
C VAL A 90 2.34 -2.96 13.76
N LEU A 91 1.15 -3.47 13.45
CA LEU A 91 -0.04 -2.64 13.26
C LEU A 91 -0.85 -2.72 14.54
N ARG A 92 -1.14 -1.56 15.13
CA ARG A 92 -2.06 -1.43 16.26
C ARG A 92 -3.06 -0.31 16.02
N GLY A 93 -4.16 -0.33 16.73
CA GLY A 93 -5.17 0.72 16.65
C GLY A 93 -6.42 0.36 17.42
N TRP A 94 -7.40 1.24 17.40
CA TRP A 94 -8.64 1.07 18.13
C TRP A 94 -9.69 0.47 17.23
N LEU A 95 -10.36 -0.58 17.72
CA LEU A 95 -11.48 -1.22 17.02
C LEU A 95 -12.74 -1.19 17.88
N ARG A 96 -13.88 -1.09 17.21
CA ARG A 96 -15.23 -1.21 17.77
C ARG A 96 -16.07 -2.07 16.85
N THR A 97 -17.03 -2.82 17.39
CA THR A 97 -17.93 -3.66 16.60
C THR A 97 -19.39 -3.49 16.98
N GLU A 98 -20.29 -3.72 16.03
CA GLU A 98 -21.74 -3.80 16.21
C GLU A 98 -22.27 -4.99 15.40
N ASP A 99 -22.89 -5.94 16.09
CA ASP A 99 -23.57 -7.10 15.53
C ASP A 99 -22.73 -7.92 14.54
N VAL A 100 -21.43 -8.06 14.81
CA VAL A 100 -20.50 -8.82 13.97
C VAL A 100 -20.71 -10.32 14.15
N THR A 101 -21.03 -11.04 13.06
CA THR A 101 -21.32 -12.49 13.11
C THR A 101 -20.11 -13.39 12.89
N GLY A 102 -19.15 -12.97 12.08
CA GLY A 102 -17.87 -13.67 11.88
C GLY A 102 -16.81 -13.11 12.82
N PHE A 103 -15.98 -12.21 12.29
CA PHE A 103 -15.04 -11.43 13.09
C PHE A 103 -14.68 -10.12 12.40
N ALA A 104 -14.28 -9.12 13.17
CA ALA A 104 -13.60 -7.93 12.69
C ALA A 104 -12.13 -7.98 13.14
N GLY A 105 -11.24 -7.30 12.43
CA GLY A 105 -9.86 -7.25 12.89
C GLY A 105 -8.92 -6.45 12.04
N LEU A 106 -7.74 -6.19 12.61
CA LEU A 106 -6.58 -5.68 11.89
C LEU A 106 -6.04 -6.79 10.96
N TRP A 107 -5.42 -6.40 9.86
CA TRP A 107 -4.71 -7.35 9.01
C TRP A 107 -3.45 -6.72 8.40
N MET A 108 -2.44 -7.57 8.15
CA MET A 108 -1.18 -7.23 7.50
C MET A 108 -0.73 -8.36 6.58
N ARG A 109 -0.05 -8.00 5.49
CA ARG A 109 0.58 -8.92 4.55
C ARG A 109 1.85 -8.34 3.98
N GLU A 110 2.91 -9.14 3.94
CA GLU A 110 4.14 -8.82 3.22
C GLU A 110 4.20 -9.62 1.92
N ASP A 111 4.41 -8.92 0.80
CA ASP A 111 4.54 -9.52 -0.53
C ASP A 111 5.98 -9.32 -1.06
N ALA A 112 6.57 -10.40 -1.55
CA ALA A 112 7.84 -10.45 -2.28
C ALA A 112 7.58 -10.84 -3.76
N PRO A 113 8.58 -10.75 -4.67
CA PRO A 113 8.42 -11.20 -6.05
C PRO A 113 8.03 -12.68 -6.16
N SER A 114 8.40 -13.50 -5.17
CA SER A 114 8.03 -14.92 -5.06
C SER A 114 6.61 -15.16 -4.54
N GLY A 115 5.89 -14.11 -4.14
CA GLY A 115 4.54 -14.19 -3.56
C GLY A 115 4.47 -13.68 -2.11
N GLN A 116 3.39 -14.04 -1.41
CA GLN A 116 3.18 -13.71 -0.01
C GLN A 116 4.26 -14.37 0.87
N VAL A 117 4.89 -13.61 1.76
CA VAL A 117 5.95 -14.10 2.67
C VAL A 117 5.61 -13.94 4.15
N ALA A 118 4.60 -13.12 4.49
CA ALA A 118 4.06 -13.01 5.84
C ALA A 118 2.59 -12.56 5.80
N PHE A 119 1.78 -13.02 6.75
CA PHE A 119 0.35 -12.68 6.83
C PHE A 119 -0.20 -12.87 8.25
N ASP A 120 -1.02 -11.93 8.70
CA ASP A 120 -1.89 -12.04 9.88
C ASP A 120 -3.16 -11.21 9.63
N ASN A 121 -4.30 -11.69 10.09
CA ASN A 121 -5.59 -11.00 9.97
C ASN A 121 -6.40 -10.99 11.28
N MET A 122 -5.76 -11.27 12.42
CA MET A 122 -6.37 -11.23 13.75
C MET A 122 -7.54 -12.23 13.95
N ALA A 123 -7.79 -13.14 13.01
CA ALA A 123 -8.92 -14.07 13.06
C ALA A 123 -8.88 -14.98 14.31
N SER A 124 -7.69 -15.31 14.81
CA SER A 124 -7.51 -16.12 16.03
C SER A 124 -8.08 -15.44 17.28
N GLN A 125 -8.23 -14.11 17.27
CA GLN A 125 -8.78 -13.35 18.41
C GLN A 125 -10.32 -13.31 18.42
N GLN A 126 -10.97 -13.66 17.30
CA GLN A 126 -12.44 -13.77 17.19
C GLN A 126 -13.20 -12.53 17.73
N LEU A 127 -12.76 -11.33 17.37
CA LEU A 127 -13.46 -10.10 17.74
C LEU A 127 -14.81 -10.04 17.01
N ASN A 128 -15.90 -10.32 17.73
CA ASN A 128 -17.25 -10.43 17.19
C ASN A 128 -18.30 -9.84 18.14
N GLY A 129 -19.57 -9.89 17.71
CA GLY A 129 -20.68 -9.27 18.42
C GLY A 129 -20.55 -7.75 18.50
N THR A 130 -21.09 -7.18 19.58
CA THR A 130 -21.08 -5.73 19.83
C THR A 130 -20.10 -5.40 20.95
N THR A 131 -19.14 -4.53 20.66
CA THR A 131 -18.07 -4.12 21.57
C THR A 131 -17.88 -2.61 21.54
N GLY A 132 -17.44 -2.03 22.66
CA GLY A 132 -16.93 -0.66 22.68
C GLY A 132 -15.50 -0.58 22.11
N TRP A 133 -14.98 0.63 21.97
CA TRP A 133 -13.61 0.86 21.54
C TRP A 133 -12.60 0.15 22.45
N ARG A 134 -11.71 -0.65 21.85
CA ARG A 134 -10.56 -1.26 22.51
C ARG A 134 -9.38 -1.28 21.55
N GLN A 135 -8.18 -1.19 22.10
CA GLN A 135 -6.97 -1.25 21.31
C GLN A 135 -6.58 -2.72 21.02
N TYR A 136 -6.25 -3.00 19.76
CA TYR A 136 -5.77 -4.30 19.30
C TYR A 136 -4.44 -4.12 18.55
N SER A 137 -3.70 -5.21 18.40
CA SER A 137 -2.45 -5.22 17.64
C SER A 137 -2.16 -6.58 17.01
N ILE A 138 -1.51 -6.55 15.86
CA ILE A 138 -0.90 -7.72 15.19
C ILE A 138 0.54 -7.40 14.82
N ARG A 139 1.37 -8.43 14.68
CA ARG A 139 2.82 -8.29 14.44
C ARG A 139 3.28 -9.26 13.36
N LEU A 140 4.22 -8.83 12.52
CA LEU A 140 4.90 -9.67 11.55
C LEU A 140 6.41 -9.45 11.63
N PRO A 141 7.24 -10.48 11.39
CA PRO A 141 8.67 -10.28 11.20
C PRO A 141 8.91 -9.57 9.87
N LEU A 142 9.75 -8.53 9.86
CA LEU A 142 10.08 -7.81 8.63
C LEU A 142 10.98 -8.65 7.74
N ARG A 143 10.42 -9.20 6.66
CA ARG A 143 11.16 -10.05 5.72
C ARG A 143 12.02 -9.21 4.80
N THR A 144 13.31 -9.53 4.74
CA THR A 144 14.28 -8.81 3.90
C THR A 144 13.94 -8.84 2.41
N GLU A 145 13.26 -9.90 1.96
CA GLU A 145 12.81 -10.15 0.60
C GLU A 145 11.51 -9.42 0.24
N ALA A 146 10.73 -8.96 1.23
CA ALA A 146 9.46 -8.29 0.99
C ALA A 146 9.65 -6.94 0.28
N ARG A 147 8.73 -6.61 -0.62
CA ARG A 147 8.76 -5.39 -1.45
C ARG A 147 7.55 -4.50 -1.24
N GLN A 148 6.42 -5.06 -0.82
CA GLN A 148 5.21 -4.33 -0.48
C GLN A 148 4.65 -4.82 0.84
N LEU A 149 4.21 -3.88 1.66
CA LEU A 149 3.38 -4.13 2.82
C LEU A 149 1.95 -3.72 2.47
N PHE A 150 1.00 -4.62 2.70
CA PHE A 150 -0.43 -4.33 2.70
C PHE A 150 -0.94 -4.44 4.12
N PHE A 151 -1.82 -3.53 4.52
CA PHE A 151 -2.36 -3.52 5.86
C PHE A 151 -3.71 -2.81 5.94
N GLY A 152 -4.42 -3.02 7.03
CA GLY A 152 -5.63 -2.27 7.34
C GLY A 152 -6.53 -3.02 8.31
N PHE A 153 -7.83 -2.91 8.12
CA PHE A 153 -8.82 -3.63 8.93
C PHE A 153 -9.92 -4.23 8.06
N LEU A 154 -10.58 -5.25 8.58
CA LEU A 154 -11.59 -6.01 7.86
C LEU A 154 -12.74 -6.42 8.76
N ILE A 155 -13.82 -6.86 8.11
CA ILE A 155 -14.89 -7.65 8.70
C ILE A 155 -15.11 -8.90 7.83
N SER A 156 -15.27 -10.05 8.48
CA SER A 156 -15.80 -11.27 7.90
C SER A 156 -17.16 -11.57 8.49
N GLY A 157 -18.10 -11.98 7.64
CA GLY A 157 -19.52 -12.08 8.01
C GLY A 157 -20.26 -10.74 7.87
N THR A 158 -21.29 -10.56 8.69
CA THR A 158 -22.19 -9.40 8.66
C THR A 158 -21.95 -8.50 9.87
N GLY A 159 -22.46 -7.26 9.82
CA GLY A 159 -22.41 -6.30 10.91
C GLY A 159 -21.62 -5.05 10.55
N LYS A 160 -21.25 -4.27 11.57
CA LYS A 160 -20.41 -3.09 11.41
C LYS A 160 -19.14 -3.19 12.26
N ALA A 161 -18.06 -2.68 11.73
CA ALA A 161 -16.81 -2.52 12.46
C ALA A 161 -16.24 -1.13 12.18
N TRP A 162 -15.65 -0.53 13.20
CA TRP A 162 -14.91 0.72 13.09
C TRP A 162 -13.46 0.49 13.44
N ALA A 163 -12.59 1.24 12.77
CA ALA A 163 -11.19 1.39 13.11
C ALA A 163 -10.85 2.87 13.23
N ASP A 164 -9.98 3.18 14.17
CA ASP A 164 -9.51 4.55 14.41
C ASP A 164 -8.11 4.55 15.06
N ASP A 165 -7.42 5.69 14.98
CA ASP A 165 -6.09 5.92 15.56
C ASP A 165 -5.11 4.77 15.27
N LEU A 166 -4.96 4.40 13.98
CA LEU A 166 -4.03 3.35 13.60
C LEU A 166 -2.58 3.81 13.75
N GLU A 167 -1.70 2.89 14.11
CA GLU A 167 -0.28 3.10 14.19
C GLU A 167 0.46 1.95 13.54
N LEU A 168 1.42 2.28 12.67
CA LEU A 168 2.32 1.32 12.06
C LEU A 168 3.73 1.53 12.62
N LEU A 169 4.23 0.54 13.34
CA LEU A 169 5.46 0.63 14.11
C LEU A 169 6.50 -0.36 13.61
N VAL A 170 7.72 0.09 13.39
CA VAL A 170 8.89 -0.73 13.13
C VAL A 170 9.78 -0.70 14.37
N ASP A 171 10.04 -1.86 14.96
CA ASP A 171 10.83 -2.00 16.19
C ASP A 171 10.39 -1.04 17.31
N GLY A 172 9.07 -0.83 17.43
CA GLY A 172 8.44 0.00 18.45
C GLY A 172 8.40 1.51 18.16
N LYS A 173 8.89 1.96 17.00
CA LYS A 173 8.84 3.36 16.57
C LYS A 173 7.97 3.53 15.33
N PRO A 174 7.39 4.71 15.08
CA PRO A 174 6.64 4.94 13.85
C PRO A 174 7.43 4.57 12.59
N VAL A 175 6.76 3.96 11.61
CA VAL A 175 7.37 3.44 10.38
C VAL A 175 8.23 4.47 9.63
N TRP A 176 7.90 5.75 9.71
CA TRP A 176 8.66 6.83 9.06
C TRP A 176 9.98 7.19 9.76
N GLU A 177 10.22 6.68 10.96
CA GLU A 177 11.51 6.77 11.66
C GLU A 177 12.41 5.56 11.39
N ALA A 178 11.89 4.55 10.69
CA ALA A 178 12.63 3.33 10.41
C ALA A 178 13.83 3.61 9.48
N PRO A 179 14.99 2.96 9.69
CA PRO A 179 16.11 3.03 8.77
C PRO A 179 15.70 2.62 7.36
N LYS A 180 16.28 3.23 6.33
CA LYS A 180 16.02 2.79 4.95
C LYS A 180 16.59 1.40 4.70
N ALA A 181 15.86 0.59 3.94
CA ALA A 181 16.31 -0.73 3.53
C ALA A 181 17.55 -0.59 2.64
N GLN A 182 18.69 -1.16 3.07
CA GLN A 182 19.85 -1.32 2.21
C GLN A 182 19.64 -2.56 1.36
N ARG A 183 19.38 -2.37 0.07
CA ARG A 183 19.20 -3.46 -0.89
C ARG A 183 20.31 -3.43 -1.93
N ALA A 184 20.80 -4.61 -2.28
CA ALA A 184 21.57 -4.78 -3.50
C ALA A 184 20.66 -4.38 -4.67
N LYS A 185 21.11 -3.42 -5.47
CA LYS A 185 20.44 -3.05 -6.70
C LYS A 185 20.48 -4.23 -7.67
N THR A 186 19.39 -4.47 -8.37
CA THR A 186 19.36 -5.42 -9.49
C THR A 186 19.85 -4.73 -10.77
N ALA A 187 20.18 -5.50 -11.80
CA ALA A 187 20.52 -4.93 -13.12
C ALA A 187 19.39 -4.05 -13.70
N LEU A 188 18.13 -4.34 -13.35
CA LEU A 188 16.99 -3.49 -13.69
C LEU A 188 16.98 -2.16 -12.91
N ASP A 189 17.39 -2.18 -11.63
CA ASP A 189 17.47 -0.98 -10.79
C ASP A 189 18.64 -0.06 -11.18
N GLU A 190 19.61 -0.59 -11.93
CA GLU A 190 20.77 0.16 -12.44
C GLU A 190 20.62 0.57 -13.91
N ASP A 191 19.58 0.07 -14.60
CA ASP A 191 19.32 0.42 -15.99
C ASP A 191 18.68 1.80 -16.10
N HIS A 192 19.52 2.79 -16.36
CA HIS A 192 19.14 4.17 -16.65
C HIS A 192 19.31 4.52 -18.14
N GLN A 193 19.48 3.52 -19.02
CA GLN A 193 19.87 3.73 -20.43
C GLN A 193 18.89 4.64 -21.18
N PHE A 194 17.61 4.67 -20.78
CA PHE A 194 16.55 5.38 -21.48
C PHE A 194 15.84 6.44 -20.63
N ASP A 195 16.36 6.79 -19.44
CA ASP A 195 15.76 7.80 -18.56
C ASP A 195 15.70 9.19 -19.22
N GLY A 196 16.67 9.49 -20.09
CA GLY A 196 16.71 10.70 -20.92
C GLY A 196 15.94 10.59 -22.25
N GLY A 197 15.18 9.51 -22.44
CA GLY A 197 14.60 9.14 -23.73
C GLY A 197 15.56 8.35 -24.62
N SER A 198 15.06 7.85 -25.75
CA SER A 198 15.84 7.00 -26.67
C SER A 198 16.92 7.74 -27.48
N GLY A 199 16.92 9.08 -27.45
CA GLY A 199 17.74 9.91 -28.33
C GLY A 199 17.35 9.84 -29.82
N VAL A 200 16.29 9.08 -30.16
CA VAL A 200 15.81 8.95 -31.54
C VAL A 200 14.78 10.05 -31.81
N SER A 201 15.14 10.98 -32.70
CA SER A 201 14.21 12.01 -33.22
C SER A 201 13.78 11.63 -34.63
N LEU A 202 12.47 11.63 -34.88
CA LEU A 202 11.88 11.35 -36.19
C LEU A 202 10.99 12.53 -36.60
N GLU A 203 11.47 13.35 -37.54
CA GLU A 203 10.72 14.53 -38.03
C GLU A 203 9.70 14.15 -39.12
N SER A 204 10.05 13.20 -39.98
CA SER A 204 9.16 12.60 -40.97
C SER A 204 9.66 11.20 -41.35
N LEU A 205 8.73 10.33 -41.77
CA LEU A 205 9.04 8.95 -42.14
C LEU A 205 8.67 8.70 -43.60
N SER A 206 9.60 8.11 -44.35
CA SER A 206 9.30 7.57 -45.67
C SER A 206 8.46 6.28 -45.56
N PRO A 207 7.72 5.89 -46.61
CA PRO A 207 6.96 4.64 -46.62
C PRO A 207 7.81 3.40 -46.30
N VAL A 208 9.07 3.36 -46.75
CA VAL A 208 10.01 2.27 -46.46
C VAL A 208 10.42 2.24 -44.98
N GLN A 209 10.62 3.40 -44.36
CA GLN A 209 10.93 3.47 -42.93
C GLN A 209 9.74 3.01 -42.07
N VAL A 210 8.51 3.37 -42.46
CA VAL A 210 7.30 2.87 -41.81
C VAL A 210 7.22 1.34 -41.90
N GLU A 211 7.48 0.78 -43.08
CA GLU A 211 7.48 -0.68 -43.26
C GLU A 211 8.56 -1.37 -42.41
N ASN A 212 9.76 -0.80 -42.37
CA ASN A 212 10.87 -1.34 -41.58
C ASN A 212 10.58 -1.28 -40.07
N LEU A 213 10.01 -0.18 -39.57
CA LEU A 213 9.60 -0.06 -38.17
C LEU A 213 8.48 -1.05 -37.83
N ALA A 214 7.51 -1.23 -38.73
CA ALA A 214 6.46 -2.23 -38.55
C ALA A 214 7.03 -3.65 -38.52
N ARG A 215 8.00 -3.98 -39.38
CA ARG A 215 8.70 -5.27 -39.36
C ARG A 215 9.52 -5.45 -38.08
N LEU A 216 10.25 -4.42 -37.65
CA LEU A 216 11.02 -4.44 -36.40
C LEU A 216 10.10 -4.70 -35.20
N GLY A 217 8.97 -4.00 -35.12
CA GLY A 217 7.98 -4.20 -34.05
C GLY A 217 7.41 -5.63 -34.03
N LYS A 218 7.12 -6.22 -35.20
CA LYS A 218 6.66 -7.61 -35.32
C LYS A 218 7.73 -8.61 -34.87
N ILE A 219 8.98 -8.44 -35.31
CA ILE A 219 10.10 -9.32 -34.93
C ILE A 219 10.39 -9.20 -33.44
N TRP A 220 10.45 -7.97 -32.92
CA TRP A 220 10.68 -7.73 -31.50
C TRP A 220 9.58 -8.34 -30.64
N GLY A 221 8.31 -8.12 -31.00
CA GLY A 221 7.18 -8.74 -30.32
C GLY A 221 7.28 -10.27 -30.35
N PHE A 222 7.56 -10.85 -31.51
CA PHE A 222 7.73 -12.30 -31.63
C PHE A 222 8.85 -12.82 -30.71
N LEU A 223 10.03 -12.19 -30.72
CA LEU A 223 11.15 -12.61 -29.87
C LEU A 223 10.82 -12.44 -28.39
N LYS A 224 10.21 -11.33 -28.00
CA LYS A 224 9.87 -11.05 -26.60
C LYS A 224 8.93 -12.10 -26.01
N TYR A 225 7.95 -12.56 -26.80
CA TYR A 225 6.92 -13.47 -26.30
C TYR A 225 7.16 -14.95 -26.64
N HIS A 226 8.07 -15.27 -27.56
CA HIS A 226 8.28 -16.65 -28.00
C HIS A 226 9.72 -17.15 -27.91
N HIS A 227 10.73 -16.29 -27.70
CA HIS A 227 12.11 -16.76 -27.59
C HIS A 227 12.36 -17.41 -26.22
N PRO A 228 12.79 -18.69 -26.15
CA PRO A 228 12.90 -19.43 -24.89
C PRO A 228 13.77 -18.77 -23.82
N SER A 229 14.82 -18.05 -24.23
CA SER A 229 15.69 -17.35 -23.27
C SER A 229 15.05 -16.08 -22.68
N ILE A 230 14.09 -15.45 -23.37
CA ILE A 230 13.38 -14.27 -22.89
C ILE A 230 12.20 -14.70 -22.01
N THR A 231 11.42 -15.69 -22.47
CA THR A 231 10.26 -16.20 -21.72
C THR A 231 10.66 -16.92 -20.42
N GLN A 232 11.88 -17.45 -20.34
CA GLN A 232 12.47 -18.00 -19.11
C GLN A 232 13.20 -16.95 -18.24
N GLY A 233 13.18 -15.66 -18.63
CA GLY A 233 13.80 -14.57 -17.86
C GLY A 233 15.33 -14.59 -17.82
N LYS A 234 16.00 -15.33 -18.72
CA LYS A 234 17.48 -15.41 -18.76
C LYS A 234 18.14 -14.19 -19.41
N ARG A 235 17.38 -13.42 -20.19
CA ARG A 235 17.79 -12.17 -20.81
C ARG A 235 16.62 -11.18 -20.73
N HIS A 236 16.95 -9.92 -20.47
CA HIS A 236 16.04 -8.78 -20.39
C HIS A 236 16.30 -7.87 -21.60
#